data_AF-A0A2D5HQ29-F1
#
_entry.id   AF-A0A2D5HQ29-F1
#
_cell.length_a   1.000
_cell.length_b   1.000
_cell.length_c   1.000
_cell.angle_alpha   90.00
_cell.angle_beta   90.00
_cell.angle_gamma   90.00
#
_symmetry.space_group_name_H-M   'P 1'
#
loop_
_entity.id
_entity.type
_entity.pdbx_description
1 polymer ?
#
loop_
_entity_poly.entity_id
_entity_poly.type
_entity_poly.pdbx_seq_one_letter_code
_entity_poly.pdbx_strand_id
1 'polypeptide(L)'
;MRLHRNIAVGIIDGLENILIDKIALKPALNKLLKKNKKWGARDRKFVFNIIIEIVRWKRKLIEIGKLDIKSNNFLWDLLGLCLITNNIELPNWEKFSALDKEKIDLSFIPKSSKRAFLQSIPNWLDELGLKTFGKILWEKEIES
;
A
#
# COMPACT_ATOMS: atom_id res chain seq x y z
N MET A 1 -6.13 17.74 -1.54
CA MET A 1 -4.72 18.15 -1.66
C MET A 1 -4.21 17.59 -2.99
N ARG A 2 -3.59 18.40 -3.85
CA ARG A 2 -3.04 17.90 -5.13
C ARG A 2 -1.69 17.22 -4.89
N LEU A 3 -1.48 16.04 -5.48
CA LEU A 3 -0.22 15.33 -5.38
C LEU A 3 0.84 16.02 -6.25
N HIS A 4 1.89 16.55 -5.63
CA HIS A 4 3.02 17.12 -6.35
C HIS A 4 4.03 16.03 -6.72
N ARG A 5 4.68 16.16 -7.90
CA ARG A 5 5.62 15.15 -8.43
C ARG A 5 6.77 14.84 -7.47
N ASN A 6 7.32 15.85 -6.79
CA ASN A 6 8.38 15.67 -5.79
C ASN A 6 7.94 14.73 -4.65
N ILE A 7 6.70 14.88 -4.18
CA ILE A 7 6.13 14.06 -3.12
C ILE A 7 5.92 12.62 -3.59
N ALA A 8 5.36 12.44 -4.79
CA ALA A 8 5.17 11.13 -5.37
C ALA A 8 6.50 10.37 -5.56
N VAL A 9 7.52 11.02 -6.13
CA VAL A 9 8.86 10.43 -6.28
C VAL A 9 9.45 10.06 -4.93
N GLY A 10 9.25 10.89 -3.91
CA GLY A 10 9.67 10.57 -2.54
C GLY A 10 8.94 9.37 -1.93
N ILE A 11 7.64 9.20 -2.21
CA ILE A 11 6.89 8.02 -1.79
C ILE A 11 7.46 6.76 -2.47
N ILE A 12 7.74 6.82 -3.78
CA ILE A 12 8.30 5.69 -4.52
C ILE A 12 9.68 5.30 -3.97
N ASP A 13 10.57 6.26 -3.71
CA ASP A 13 11.88 6.02 -3.07
C ASP A 13 11.68 5.34 -1.70
N GLY A 14 10.75 5.83 -0.88
CA GLY A 14 10.41 5.20 0.40
C GLY A 14 9.92 3.76 0.26
N LEU A 15 9.04 3.49 -0.69
CA LEU A 15 8.52 2.15 -0.96
C LEU A 15 9.58 1.20 -1.51
N GLU A 16 10.52 1.69 -2.32
CA GLU A 16 11.64 0.91 -2.83
C GLU A 16 12.54 0.42 -1.68
N ASN A 17 12.93 1.33 -0.78
CA ASN A 17 13.71 0.98 0.42
C ASN A 17 12.99 -0.11 1.27
N ILE A 18 11.66 -0.05 1.38
CA ILE A 18 10.91 -0.96 2.26
C ILE A 18 10.60 -2.30 1.56
N LEU A 19 10.04 -2.25 0.35
CA LEU A 19 9.48 -3.41 -0.33
C LEU A 19 10.51 -4.18 -1.14
N ILE A 20 11.51 -3.50 -1.69
CA ILE A 20 12.57 -4.08 -2.52
C ILE A 20 13.80 -4.33 -1.65
N ASP A 21 14.37 -3.28 -1.04
CA ASP A 21 15.61 -3.37 -0.24
C ASP A 21 15.41 -3.99 1.16
N LYS A 22 14.16 -4.30 1.53
CA LYS A 22 13.78 -4.92 2.81
C LYS A 22 14.24 -4.14 4.05
N ILE A 23 14.38 -2.82 3.93
CA ILE A 23 14.69 -1.95 5.07
C ILE A 23 13.42 -1.79 5.91
N ALA A 24 13.57 -1.91 7.23
CA ALA A 24 12.45 -1.69 8.15
C ALA A 24 11.84 -0.28 7.98
N LEU A 25 10.54 -0.16 8.21
CA LEU A 25 9.76 1.06 7.96
C LEU A 25 10.37 2.31 8.62
N LYS A 26 10.68 2.23 9.94
CA LYS A 26 11.23 3.36 10.71
C LYS A 26 12.55 3.89 10.15
N PRO A 27 13.61 3.07 9.95
CA PRO A 27 14.85 3.56 9.36
C PRO A 27 14.69 4.07 7.92
N ALA A 28 13.86 3.43 7.09
CA ALA A 28 13.59 3.88 5.72
C ALA A 28 12.97 5.29 5.70
N LEU A 29 11.94 5.52 6.53
CA LEU A 29 11.29 6.83 6.64
C LEU A 29 12.24 7.90 7.18
N ASN A 30 13.08 7.56 8.18
CA ASN A 30 14.07 8.50 8.70
C ASN A 30 15.09 8.92 7.63
N LYS A 31 15.57 7.97 6.82
CA LYS A 31 16.47 8.25 5.69
C LYS A 31 15.78 9.14 4.66
N LEU A 32 14.53 8.84 4.30
CA LEU A 32 13.73 9.62 3.35
C LEU A 32 13.53 11.07 3.80
N LEU A 33 13.18 11.29 5.07
CA LEU A 33 12.99 12.64 5.63
C LEU A 33 14.29 13.45 5.69
N LYS A 34 15.43 12.79 6.00
CA LYS A 34 16.75 13.43 5.99
C LYS A 34 17.18 13.87 4.59
N LYS A 35 16.83 13.09 3.56
CA LYS A 35 17.06 13.42 2.15
C LYS A 35 16.19 14.59 1.70
N ASN A 36 14.96 14.67 2.18
CA ASN A 36 13.97 15.66 1.75
C ASN A 36 13.71 16.77 2.79
N LYS A 37 14.77 17.49 3.20
CA LYS A 37 14.70 18.50 4.28
C LYS A 37 13.70 19.63 4.03
N LYS A 38 13.44 19.96 2.76
CA LYS A 38 12.55 21.06 2.34
C LYS A 38 11.06 20.74 2.52
N TRP A 39 10.68 19.48 2.77
CA TRP A 39 9.28 19.12 3.00
C TRP A 39 8.76 19.70 4.31
N GLY A 40 7.64 20.41 4.23
CA GLY A 40 6.93 20.93 5.39
C GLY A 40 6.18 19.84 6.16
N ALA A 41 5.59 20.19 7.31
CA ALA A 41 4.91 19.23 8.17
C ALA A 41 3.77 18.48 7.45
N ARG A 42 3.02 19.18 6.58
CA ARG A 42 1.91 18.60 5.80
C ARG A 42 2.41 17.52 4.82
N ASP A 43 3.48 17.83 4.09
CA ASP A 43 4.09 16.89 3.12
C ASP A 43 4.59 15.64 3.84
N ARG A 44 5.31 15.81 4.94
CA ARG A 44 5.84 14.69 5.74
C ARG A 44 4.73 13.79 6.26
N LYS A 45 3.66 14.39 6.80
CA LYS A 45 2.48 13.65 7.28
C LYS A 45 1.84 12.86 6.13
N PHE A 46 1.69 13.49 4.97
CA PHE A 46 1.10 12.83 3.82
C PHE A 46 1.95 11.66 3.31
N VAL A 47 3.26 11.87 3.12
CA VAL A 47 4.19 10.80 2.70
C VAL A 47 4.15 9.63 3.66
N PHE A 48 4.21 9.91 4.97
CA PHE A 48 4.15 8.88 6.01
C PHE A 48 2.85 8.06 5.92
N ASN A 49 1.71 8.75 5.86
CA ASN A 49 0.41 8.11 5.78
C ASN A 49 0.29 7.21 4.54
N ILE A 50 0.67 7.70 3.36
CA ILE A 50 0.57 6.93 2.11
C ILE A 50 1.50 5.72 2.12
N ILE A 51 2.75 5.86 2.59
CA ILE A 51 3.68 4.72 2.66
C ILE A 51 3.13 3.64 3.59
N ILE A 52 2.63 4.01 4.77
CA ILE A 52 2.06 3.04 5.71
C ILE A 52 0.83 2.38 5.12
N GLU A 53 -0.06 3.15 4.50
CA GLU A 53 -1.28 2.62 3.91
C GLU A 53 -0.97 1.61 2.80
N ILE A 54 0.01 1.90 1.94
CA ILE A 54 0.47 0.97 0.90
C ILE A 54 1.10 -0.28 1.50
N VAL A 55 1.99 -0.14 2.48
CA VAL A 55 2.66 -1.30 3.11
C VAL A 55 1.63 -2.20 3.81
N ARG A 56 0.67 -1.61 4.52
CA ARG A 56 -0.40 -2.30 5.25
C ARG A 56 -1.36 -3.03 4.32
N TRP A 57 -1.81 -2.37 3.26
CA TRP A 57 -2.80 -2.93 2.32
C TRP A 57 -2.21 -3.57 1.07
N LYS A 58 -0.88 -3.76 1.02
CA LYS A 58 -0.16 -4.21 -0.17
C LYS A 58 -0.83 -5.41 -0.83
N ARG A 59 -1.15 -6.47 -0.07
CA ARG A 59 -1.76 -7.69 -0.62
C ARG A 59 -3.10 -7.37 -1.27
N LYS A 60 -3.99 -6.68 -0.56
CA LYS A 60 -5.32 -6.31 -1.06
C LYS A 60 -5.22 -5.45 -2.31
N LEU A 61 -4.34 -4.44 -2.31
CA LEU A 61 -4.08 -3.57 -3.45
C LEU A 61 -3.62 -4.38 -4.69
N ILE A 62 -2.66 -5.29 -4.53
CA ILE A 62 -2.18 -6.13 -5.65
C ILE A 62 -3.32 -6.92 -6.28
N GLU A 63 -4.16 -7.53 -5.45
CA GLU A 63 -5.26 -8.40 -5.91
C GLU A 63 -6.39 -7.62 -6.58
N ILE A 64 -6.90 -6.54 -5.94
CA ILE A 64 -8.00 -5.74 -6.53
C ILE A 64 -7.57 -5.02 -7.81
N GLY A 65 -6.29 -4.62 -7.89
CA GLY A 65 -5.71 -3.97 -9.07
C GLY A 65 -5.18 -4.95 -10.11
N LYS A 66 -5.16 -6.25 -9.82
CA LYS A 66 -4.51 -7.29 -10.64
C LYS A 66 -3.09 -6.90 -11.05
N LEU A 67 -2.33 -6.35 -10.11
CA LEU A 67 -1.02 -5.75 -10.36
C LEU A 67 0.03 -6.83 -10.62
N ASP A 68 0.86 -6.62 -11.64
CA ASP A 68 2.04 -7.45 -11.88
C ASP A 68 3.21 -7.00 -11.01
N ILE A 69 3.60 -7.83 -10.05
CA ILE A 69 4.72 -7.58 -9.12
C ILE A 69 6.06 -7.51 -9.87
N LYS A 70 6.17 -8.10 -11.07
CA LYS A 70 7.38 -8.07 -11.90
C LYS A 70 7.45 -6.82 -12.78
N SER A 71 6.40 -6.00 -12.83
CA SER A 71 6.38 -4.76 -13.60
C SER A 71 7.39 -3.76 -13.05
N ASN A 72 8.14 -3.11 -13.94
CA ASN A 72 8.99 -1.97 -13.57
C ASN A 72 8.18 -0.77 -13.05
N ASN A 73 6.86 -0.74 -13.31
CA ASN A 73 5.96 0.30 -12.82
C ASN A 73 5.22 -0.08 -11.52
N PHE A 74 5.49 -1.28 -10.97
CA PHE A 74 4.75 -1.85 -9.85
C PHE A 74 4.54 -0.89 -8.66
N LEU A 75 5.58 -0.15 -8.25
CA LEU A 75 5.48 0.80 -7.14
C LEU A 75 4.59 2.00 -7.46
N TRP A 76 4.60 2.46 -8.72
CA TRP A 76 3.71 3.52 -9.20
C TRP A 76 2.27 3.03 -9.29
N ASP A 77 2.05 1.79 -9.71
CA ASP A 77 0.72 1.20 -9.76
C ASP A 77 0.13 1.03 -8.35
N LEU A 78 0.94 0.58 -7.38
CA LEU A 78 0.57 0.55 -5.97
C LEU A 78 0.18 1.94 -5.43
N LEU A 79 0.97 2.96 -5.74
CA LEU A 79 0.65 4.33 -5.37
C LEU A 79 -0.66 4.79 -6.02
N GLY A 80 -0.83 4.56 -7.32
CA GLY A 80 -2.03 4.95 -8.04
C GLY A 80 -3.29 4.32 -7.46
N LEU A 81 -3.24 3.02 -7.17
CA LEU A 81 -4.35 2.29 -6.58
C LEU A 81 -4.62 2.71 -5.13
N CYS A 82 -3.59 3.02 -4.35
CA CYS A 82 -3.75 3.60 -3.01
C CYS A 82 -4.46 4.97 -3.08
N LEU A 83 -4.13 5.82 -4.05
CA LEU A 83 -4.80 7.10 -4.22
C LEU A 83 -6.28 6.92 -4.59
N ILE A 84 -6.57 6.01 -5.54
CA ILE A 84 -7.95 5.68 -5.95
C ILE A 84 -8.77 5.18 -4.75
N THR A 85 -8.25 4.20 -4.00
CA THR A 85 -8.95 3.62 -2.85
C THR A 85 -9.16 4.60 -1.70
N ASN A 86 -8.34 5.65 -1.62
CA ASN A 86 -8.49 6.72 -0.64
C ASN A 86 -9.26 7.95 -1.17
N ASN A 87 -9.89 7.84 -2.34
CA ASN A 87 -10.59 8.95 -3.01
C ASN A 87 -9.73 10.21 -3.21
N ILE A 88 -8.43 10.01 -3.47
CA ILE A 88 -7.48 11.08 -3.78
C ILE A 88 -7.36 11.20 -5.30
N GLU A 89 -7.43 12.44 -5.81
CA GLU A 89 -7.32 12.74 -7.23
C GLU A 89 -6.00 12.18 -7.82
N LEU A 90 -6.13 11.26 -8.77
CA LEU A 90 -5.01 10.68 -9.48
C LEU A 90 -4.54 11.67 -10.56
N PRO A 91 -3.30 12.18 -10.52
CA PRO A 91 -2.83 13.13 -11.50
C PRO A 91 -2.65 12.45 -12.87
N ASN A 92 -2.85 13.22 -13.95
CA ASN A 92 -2.67 12.74 -15.31
C ASN A 92 -1.18 12.69 -15.70
N TRP A 93 -0.43 11.74 -15.11
CA TRP A 93 0.98 11.50 -15.42
C TRP A 93 1.14 10.19 -16.16
N GLU A 94 2.10 10.14 -17.09
CA GLU A 94 2.46 8.92 -17.83
C GLU A 94 2.81 7.73 -16.91
N LYS A 95 3.37 7.98 -15.72
CA LYS A 95 3.61 6.92 -14.73
C LYS A 95 2.36 6.21 -14.24
N PHE A 96 1.19 6.85 -14.33
CA PHE A 96 -0.10 6.26 -13.98
C PHE A 96 -0.88 5.75 -15.18
N SER A 97 -0.38 5.91 -16.41
CA SER A 97 -1.07 5.41 -17.61
C SER A 97 -1.02 3.90 -17.74
N ALA A 98 -0.02 3.26 -17.12
CA ALA A 98 0.09 1.80 -17.07
C ALA A 98 -0.99 1.15 -16.19
N LEU A 99 -1.65 1.93 -15.33
CA LEU A 99 -2.72 1.43 -14.48
C LEU A 99 -4.01 1.29 -15.31
N ASP A 100 -4.34 0.05 -15.65
CA ASP A 100 -5.55 -0.31 -16.37
C ASP A 100 -6.78 -0.17 -15.44
N LYS A 101 -7.43 0.99 -15.50
CA LYS A 101 -8.57 1.32 -14.65
C LYS A 101 -9.76 0.39 -14.84
N GLU A 102 -9.89 -0.25 -16.00
CA GLU A 102 -10.99 -1.18 -16.30
C GLU A 102 -10.78 -2.53 -15.61
N LYS A 103 -9.52 -2.90 -15.32
CA LYS A 103 -9.20 -4.14 -14.60
C LYS A 103 -9.35 -4.03 -13.09
N ILE A 104 -9.42 -2.81 -12.55
CA ILE A 104 -9.55 -2.56 -11.12
C ILE A 104 -10.95 -3.01 -10.66
N ASP A 105 -11.00 -3.97 -9.75
CA ASP A 105 -12.24 -4.43 -9.14
C ASP A 105 -12.20 -4.15 -7.64
N LEU A 106 -12.74 -2.98 -7.24
CA LEU A 106 -12.84 -2.59 -5.84
C LEU A 106 -13.81 -3.47 -5.03
N SER A 107 -14.70 -4.20 -5.70
CA SER A 107 -15.65 -5.13 -5.09
C SER A 107 -15.12 -6.54 -4.94
N PHE A 108 -13.92 -6.80 -5.48
CA PHE A 108 -13.30 -8.11 -5.46
C PHE A 108 -13.12 -8.65 -4.03
N ILE A 109 -13.64 -9.85 -3.81
CA ILE A 109 -13.41 -10.64 -2.60
C ILE A 109 -13.14 -12.08 -3.02
N PRO A 110 -11.99 -12.67 -2.68
CA PRO A 110 -11.70 -14.06 -3.01
C PRO A 110 -12.61 -15.00 -2.23
N LYS A 111 -13.01 -16.11 -2.87
CA LYS A 111 -13.83 -17.17 -2.23
C LYS A 111 -13.10 -17.84 -1.06
N SER A 112 -11.80 -18.08 -1.24
CA SER A 112 -10.91 -18.59 -0.19
C SER A 112 -10.22 -17.43 0.53
N SER A 113 -9.84 -17.64 1.80
CA SER A 113 -9.05 -16.67 2.57
C SER A 113 -9.70 -15.28 2.73
N LYS A 114 -11.04 -15.20 2.71
CA LYS A 114 -11.80 -13.93 2.75
C LYS A 114 -11.33 -13.00 3.88
N ARG A 115 -11.18 -13.52 5.10
CA ARG A 115 -10.74 -12.73 6.27
C ARG A 115 -9.33 -12.17 6.10
N ALA A 116 -8.37 -13.04 5.77
CA ALA A 116 -6.99 -12.63 5.52
C ALA A 116 -6.87 -11.57 4.42
N PHE A 117 -7.64 -11.73 3.34
CA PHE A 117 -7.71 -10.76 2.24
C PHE A 117 -8.31 -9.42 2.69
N LEU A 118 -9.46 -9.44 3.38
CA LEU A 118 -10.15 -8.24 3.83
C LEU A 118 -9.26 -7.37 4.71
N GLN A 119 -8.38 -8.00 5.48
CA GLN A 119 -7.40 -7.37 6.38
C GLN A 119 -5.98 -7.29 5.81
N SER A 120 -5.78 -7.68 4.54
CA SER A 120 -4.49 -7.65 3.82
C SER A 120 -3.31 -8.29 4.56
N ILE A 121 -3.58 -9.35 5.31
CA ILE A 121 -2.54 -10.16 5.96
C ILE A 121 -2.25 -11.43 5.15
N PRO A 122 -1.10 -12.10 5.32
CA PRO A 122 -0.84 -13.40 4.70
C PRO A 122 -1.74 -14.52 5.25
N ASN A 123 -2.02 -15.55 4.44
CA ASN A 123 -2.85 -16.69 4.87
C ASN A 123 -2.26 -17.43 6.08
N TRP A 124 -0.94 -17.65 6.12
CA TRP A 124 -0.29 -18.36 7.22
C TRP A 124 -0.50 -17.65 8.57
N LEU A 125 -0.58 -16.31 8.57
CA LEU A 125 -0.80 -15.54 9.80
C LEU A 125 -2.25 -15.69 10.27
N ASP A 126 -3.18 -15.68 9.32
CA ASP A 126 -4.60 -15.91 9.59
C ASP A 126 -4.87 -17.32 10.15
N GLU A 127 -4.23 -18.33 9.56
CA GLU A 127 -4.30 -19.73 10.01
C GLU A 127 -3.70 -19.90 11.42
N LEU A 128 -2.58 -19.24 11.70
CA LEU A 128 -1.96 -19.26 13.04
C LEU A 128 -2.88 -18.60 14.09
N GLY A 129 -3.50 -17.48 13.74
CA GLY A 129 -4.46 -16.78 14.61
C GLY A 129 -5.67 -17.66 14.94
N LEU A 130 -6.24 -18.31 13.92
CA LEU A 130 -7.32 -19.28 14.12
C LEU A 130 -6.93 -20.44 15.04
N LYS A 131 -5.74 -21.00 14.84
CA LYS A 131 -5.25 -22.12 15.63
C LYS A 131 -5.02 -21.74 17.10
N THR A 132 -4.55 -20.52 17.34
CA THR A 132 -4.12 -20.07 18.68
C THR A 132 -5.27 -19.50 19.49
N PHE A 133 -6.12 -18.69 18.87
CA PHE A 133 -7.17 -17.93 19.56
C PHE A 133 -8.58 -18.46 19.30
N GLY A 134 -8.75 -19.37 18.34
CA GLY A 134 -10.05 -19.79 17.85
C GLY A 134 -10.72 -18.70 17.00
N LYS A 135 -11.81 -19.08 16.33
CA LYS A 135 -12.47 -18.22 15.33
C LYS A 135 -13.00 -16.91 15.92
N ILE A 136 -13.75 -16.99 17.01
CA ILE A 136 -14.48 -15.84 17.59
C ILE A 136 -13.52 -14.74 18.05
N LEU A 137 -12.49 -15.11 18.80
CA LEU A 137 -11.53 -14.14 19.32
C LEU A 137 -10.66 -13.58 18.18
N TRP A 138 -10.20 -14.43 17.26
CA TRP A 138 -9.36 -13.98 16.15
C TRP A 138 -10.08 -13.02 15.20
N GLU A 139 -11.35 -13.29 14.88
CA GLU A 139 -12.17 -12.39 14.06
C GLU A 139 -12.34 -11.02 14.70
N LYS A 140 -12.52 -10.96 16.02
CA LYS A 140 -12.59 -9.70 16.74
C LYS A 140 -11.26 -8.94 16.73
N GLU A 141 -10.15 -9.62 17.02
CA GLU A 141 -8.82 -8.99 17.12
C GLU A 141 -8.35 -8.43 15.78
N ILE A 142 -8.59 -9.14 14.67
CA ILE A 142 -8.13 -8.70 13.35
C ILE A 142 -8.99 -7.58 12.74
N GLU A 143 -10.21 -7.39 13.21
CA GLU A 143 -11.12 -6.33 12.78
C GLU A 143 -10.99 -5.05 13.62
N SER A 144 -10.25 -5.09 14.73
CA SER A 144 -10.03 -3.97 15.66
C SER A 144 -9.00 -2.97 15.15
#